data_AF-A0A2S9YKQ5-F1
#
_entry.id   AF-A0A2S9YKQ5-F1
#
_cell.length_a   1.000
_cell.length_b   1.000
_cell.length_c   1.000
_cell.angle_alpha   90.00
_cell.angle_beta   90.00
_cell.angle_gamma   90.00
#
_symmetry.space_group_name_H-M   'P 1'
#
loop_
_entity.id
_entity.type
_entity.pdbx_description
1 polymer ?
#
loop_
_entity_poly.entity_id
_entity_poly.type
_entity_poly.pdbx_seq_one_letter_code
_entity_poly.pdbx_strand_id
1 'polypeptide(L)'
;MGGSASSQPRAWVFAQTTSDYRARMQSTVVKLGGLGLIGLTACLGPNPRIDAGELGSESATSDPGHGDPGDGDGDTSDGDTSDTSDTDTDTGTGDPTPTHCDNQVLDGDETDVDCGGSCSGCAPGAGCLEPGDCEAQVCEANVCAAPTCVDGVHNGDEIDVDCGANCRFCTHSEYIEELDDVDDHVIIGDVAMFEDGVFAVLYLPIEPLEFQLRWFDEFAMPISDGLPASSEITLPSFAFPALAATGELDTHLVYAAISGEDATSTSKDVFAVGRGPDTPESHWSIYKGPVAVTSTDIGIDGDVATVVWEQNGEVFLRRYNYALNIPVGLATRANPDFALRPGDAPTLAQRNGLTVVAWIVCEGVDNCDVELRSFEFDWIEDAPVALNLASEQYVNPQLAIAEDDRVAVVFGGGDNGDRKVLATLLNPGLTPNGVPWLLQGGLTGAIPSADVVALDDGSFAFAWPDETDNRVHIRRFVGPELPVVTDVGDEAPWPATNAPVVVRLAASNGLVTAVWGAGVDDVFAVQGQVLSY
;
A
#
# COMPACT_ATOMS: atom_id res chain seq x y z
N MET A 1 -56.22 12.08 -66.52
CA MET A 1 -56.82 13.35 -66.06
C MET A 1 -56.56 13.41 -64.56
N GLY A 2 -55.91 14.41 -63.97
CA GLY A 2 -55.49 15.73 -64.45
C GLY A 2 -56.11 16.83 -63.57
N GLY A 3 -55.38 17.68 -62.85
CA GLY A 3 -53.92 17.87 -62.85
C GLY A 3 -53.34 18.55 -61.59
N SER A 4 -52.30 19.36 -61.78
CA SER A 4 -51.35 19.91 -60.80
C SER A 4 -51.76 21.34 -60.28
N ALA A 5 -51.00 22.12 -59.49
CA ALA A 5 -49.56 22.11 -59.17
C ALA A 5 -49.14 22.96 -57.94
N SER A 6 -47.95 22.67 -57.37
CA SER A 6 -46.97 23.60 -56.76
C SER A 6 -47.37 24.43 -55.50
N SER A 7 -46.47 24.94 -54.63
CA SER A 7 -45.00 25.14 -54.71
C SER A 7 -44.31 25.09 -53.31
N GLN A 8 -42.96 25.15 -53.31
CA GLN A 8 -42.04 25.43 -52.19
C GLN A 8 -41.08 26.58 -52.62
N PRO A 9 -40.10 27.07 -51.81
CA PRO A 9 -39.88 27.03 -50.34
C PRO A 9 -39.66 28.45 -49.75
N ARG A 10 -39.35 28.58 -48.44
CA ARG A 10 -38.51 29.67 -47.87
C ARG A 10 -38.01 29.35 -46.46
N ALA A 11 -36.91 30.00 -46.04
CA ALA A 11 -36.17 29.70 -44.81
C ALA A 11 -36.03 30.91 -43.87
N TRP A 12 -35.83 30.62 -42.58
CA TRP A 12 -35.39 31.52 -41.50
C TRP A 12 -34.47 30.68 -40.58
N VAL A 13 -33.14 30.86 -40.58
CA VAL A 13 -32.34 31.92 -39.92
C VAL A 13 -32.21 31.69 -38.41
N PHE A 14 -30.97 31.42 -37.98
CA PHE A 14 -30.53 31.33 -36.58
C PHE A 14 -30.56 32.69 -35.87
N ALA A 15 -30.70 32.67 -34.54
CA ALA A 15 -30.27 33.74 -33.65
C ALA A 15 -29.75 33.11 -32.33
N GLN A 16 -28.50 33.44 -31.96
CA GLN A 16 -27.95 33.15 -30.64
C GLN A 16 -28.20 34.34 -29.71
N THR A 17 -28.47 34.08 -28.43
CA THR A 17 -28.29 35.06 -27.34
C THR A 17 -27.77 34.36 -26.10
N THR A 18 -26.58 34.73 -25.65
CA THR A 18 -26.00 34.32 -24.37
C THR A 18 -26.70 35.04 -23.20
N SER A 19 -26.63 34.47 -22.00
CA SER A 19 -27.15 35.07 -20.77
C SER A 19 -26.10 35.03 -19.67
N ASP A 20 -25.30 36.09 -19.63
CA ASP A 20 -24.30 36.34 -18.59
C ASP A 20 -24.88 37.33 -17.58
N TYR A 21 -24.87 37.01 -16.28
CA TYR A 21 -25.25 37.99 -15.23
C TYR A 21 -24.53 37.76 -13.90
N ARG A 22 -23.46 38.53 -13.71
CA ARG A 22 -22.77 38.67 -12.41
C ARG A 22 -23.62 39.46 -11.42
N ALA A 23 -23.60 39.06 -10.14
CA ALA A 23 -24.08 39.88 -9.03
C ALA A 23 -22.96 40.15 -8.01
N ARG A 24 -22.86 41.40 -7.53
CA ARG A 24 -21.95 41.81 -6.44
C ARG A 24 -22.78 42.37 -5.28
N MET A 25 -22.50 41.92 -4.06
CA MET A 25 -22.69 42.70 -2.83
C MET A 25 -21.45 42.44 -1.96
N GLN A 26 -20.56 43.40 -1.75
CA GLN A 26 -20.68 44.62 -0.93
C GLN A 26 -20.84 44.33 0.57
N SER A 27 -19.73 44.49 1.28
CA SER A 27 -19.63 44.48 2.74
C SER A 27 -20.41 45.64 3.37
N THR A 28 -21.03 45.40 4.53
CA THR A 28 -21.57 46.44 5.40
C THR A 28 -21.03 46.27 6.81
N VAL A 29 -20.28 47.26 7.28
CA VAL A 29 -19.75 47.29 8.67
C VAL A 29 -20.80 47.91 9.59
N VAL A 30 -21.19 47.18 10.63
CA VAL A 30 -22.01 47.72 11.72
C VAL A 30 -21.14 47.90 12.96
N LYS A 31 -20.87 49.16 13.32
CA LYS A 31 -20.33 49.52 14.64
C LYS A 31 -21.46 49.87 15.60
N LEU A 32 -21.54 49.15 16.72
CA LEU A 32 -22.18 49.57 17.96
C LEU A 32 -21.19 49.28 19.09
N GLY A 33 -21.13 50.13 20.12
CA GLY A 33 -20.10 50.00 21.14
C GLY A 33 -20.36 50.79 22.42
N GLY A 34 -19.71 50.32 23.50
CA GLY A 34 -19.84 50.84 24.86
C GLY A 34 -21.00 50.21 25.64
N LEU A 35 -20.94 50.10 26.98
CA LEU A 35 -19.80 50.39 27.88
C LEU A 35 -20.11 49.79 29.27
N GLY A 36 -19.14 49.18 29.95
CA GLY A 36 -19.30 48.68 31.33
C GLY A 36 -18.09 47.92 31.87
N LEU A 37 -17.46 48.42 32.93
CA LEU A 37 -16.31 47.80 33.60
C LEU A 37 -16.73 47.08 34.90
N ILE A 38 -15.95 46.07 35.30
CA ILE A 38 -15.40 45.73 36.63
C ILE A 38 -14.92 44.25 36.55
N GLY A 39 -13.70 43.84 36.95
CA GLY A 39 -12.50 44.59 37.32
C GLY A 39 -11.57 43.83 38.28
N LEU A 40 -10.25 43.78 37.99
CA LEU A 40 -9.14 43.28 38.85
C LEU A 40 -9.12 41.74 39.06
N THR A 41 -8.02 41.01 39.31
CA THR A 41 -6.53 41.18 39.29
C THR A 41 -5.93 39.76 39.44
N ALA A 42 -4.71 39.38 39.04
CA ALA A 42 -3.53 40.00 38.36
C ALA A 42 -2.74 38.81 37.70
N CYS A 43 -1.49 38.81 37.23
CA CYS A 43 -0.29 39.66 37.34
C CYS A 43 0.53 39.64 36.02
N LEU A 44 1.52 40.52 35.89
CA LEU A 44 2.62 40.47 34.91
C LEU A 44 3.92 40.96 35.57
N GLY A 45 5.07 40.39 35.20
CA GLY A 45 6.41 40.78 35.64
C GLY A 45 7.48 40.31 34.64
N PRO A 46 8.61 41.02 34.43
CA PRO A 46 9.31 40.96 33.14
C PRO A 46 10.71 40.30 33.17
N ASN A 47 11.10 39.70 32.03
CA ASN A 47 12.49 39.35 31.73
C ASN A 47 13.32 40.60 31.33
N PRO A 48 14.55 40.78 31.85
CA PRO A 48 15.50 41.76 31.36
C PRO A 48 16.30 41.27 30.13
N ARG A 49 16.90 42.21 29.41
CA ARG A 49 17.91 41.99 28.34
C ARG A 49 19.33 42.22 28.89
N ILE A 50 20.34 42.07 28.00
CA ILE A 50 21.79 42.45 28.07
C ILE A 50 22.67 41.18 28.08
N ASP A 51 23.62 40.97 27.16
CA ASP A 51 24.04 41.82 26.02
C ASP A 51 24.52 41.00 24.81
N ALA A 52 24.62 41.65 23.65
CA ALA A 52 25.29 41.11 22.46
C ALA A 52 26.49 41.99 22.09
N GLY A 53 27.68 41.39 22.00
CA GLY A 53 28.94 42.07 21.66
C GLY A 53 29.46 41.64 20.30
N GLU A 54 29.26 42.47 19.29
CA GLU A 54 29.77 42.27 17.92
C GLU A 54 31.19 42.86 17.76
N LEU A 55 32.06 42.16 17.01
CA LEU A 55 32.99 42.68 15.99
C LEU A 55 33.93 41.54 15.56
N GLY A 56 34.08 41.30 14.26
CA GLY A 56 34.90 40.20 13.71
C GLY A 56 35.92 40.64 12.66
N SER A 57 36.59 39.68 12.03
CA SER A 57 37.23 39.85 10.71
C SER A 57 37.60 38.52 10.05
N GLU A 58 36.99 38.26 8.90
CA GLU A 58 37.50 37.62 7.67
C GLU A 58 38.79 36.77 7.71
N SER A 59 38.70 35.53 7.21
CA SER A 59 39.54 35.04 6.09
C SER A 59 38.97 33.74 5.49
N ALA A 60 39.17 33.54 4.19
CA ALA A 60 38.80 32.31 3.46
C ALA A 60 40.02 31.76 2.71
N THR A 61 40.04 30.44 2.46
CA THR A 61 40.75 29.68 1.39
C THR A 61 40.75 28.19 1.80
N SER A 62 39.89 27.34 1.22
CA SER A 62 40.06 26.63 -0.07
C SER A 62 40.98 25.40 0.01
N ASP A 63 40.42 24.22 -0.26
CA ASP A 63 41.17 22.97 -0.48
C ASP A 63 40.63 22.25 -1.74
N PRO A 64 41.46 21.99 -2.77
CA PRO A 64 41.05 21.34 -4.02
C PRO A 64 41.55 19.89 -4.14
N GLY A 65 40.73 18.98 -4.69
CA GLY A 65 41.07 17.57 -4.86
C GLY A 65 41.73 17.15 -6.18
N HIS A 66 41.70 15.82 -6.41
CA HIS A 66 42.17 15.02 -7.56
C HIS A 66 43.69 14.75 -7.71
N GLY A 67 44.02 13.48 -7.99
CA GLY A 67 45.40 13.02 -8.20
C GLY A 67 45.63 11.50 -8.32
N ASP A 68 44.82 10.80 -9.13
CA ASP A 68 45.08 9.41 -9.61
C ASP A 68 45.60 9.51 -11.09
N PRO A 69 46.19 8.48 -11.77
CA PRO A 69 46.40 7.06 -11.40
C PRO A 69 47.86 6.55 -11.55
N GLY A 70 48.09 5.25 -11.28
CA GLY A 70 49.32 4.56 -11.74
C GLY A 70 49.54 3.11 -11.26
N ASP A 71 49.12 2.14 -12.10
CA ASP A 71 49.71 0.82 -12.39
C ASP A 71 50.35 -0.09 -11.30
N GLY A 72 50.02 -1.39 -11.37
CA GLY A 72 51.08 -2.42 -11.40
C GLY A 72 50.88 -3.71 -10.60
N ASP A 73 50.59 -4.79 -11.33
CA ASP A 73 50.95 -6.21 -11.09
C ASP A 73 50.71 -6.86 -9.70
N GLY A 74 50.01 -8.00 -9.70
CA GLY A 74 49.92 -8.93 -8.56
C GLY A 74 50.78 -10.18 -8.74
N ASP A 75 50.71 -11.11 -7.79
CA ASP A 75 51.18 -12.49 -7.97
C ASP A 75 50.23 -13.48 -7.26
N THR A 76 50.37 -14.76 -7.59
CA THR A 76 49.57 -15.87 -7.06
C THR A 76 50.46 -16.93 -6.43
N SER A 77 49.84 -17.92 -5.76
CA SER A 77 50.52 -19.08 -5.17
C SER A 77 51.36 -18.75 -3.91
N ASP A 78 51.63 -19.67 -2.99
CA ASP A 78 51.17 -21.06 -2.86
C ASP A 78 50.95 -21.38 -1.37
N GLY A 79 50.21 -22.43 -1.05
CA GLY A 79 50.06 -22.90 0.33
C GLY A 79 51.24 -23.75 0.80
N ASP A 80 51.48 -23.81 2.11
CA ASP A 80 52.32 -24.84 2.73
C ASP A 80 51.58 -25.46 3.92
N THR A 81 51.69 -26.78 4.07
CA THR A 81 51.00 -27.57 5.09
C THR A 81 51.99 -28.08 6.13
N SER A 82 51.97 -27.49 7.32
CA SER A 82 52.68 -28.01 8.49
C SER A 82 51.71 -28.59 9.52
N ASP A 83 51.46 -29.89 9.38
CA ASP A 83 50.73 -30.70 10.36
C ASP A 83 51.58 -30.91 11.63
N THR A 84 51.16 -30.30 12.74
CA THR A 84 51.63 -30.66 14.09
C THR A 84 50.45 -30.81 15.03
N SER A 85 50.12 -32.06 15.33
CA SER A 85 49.24 -32.41 16.43
C SER A 85 49.87 -32.08 17.78
N ASP A 86 49.14 -31.36 18.62
CA ASP A 86 49.34 -31.35 20.07
C ASP A 86 47.97 -31.33 20.77
N THR A 87 47.93 -31.83 22.00
CA THR A 87 46.71 -32.36 22.64
C THR A 87 46.00 -31.38 23.57
N ASP A 88 44.68 -31.57 23.68
CA ASP A 88 43.85 -31.26 24.86
C ASP A 88 44.08 -29.90 25.55
N THR A 89 43.29 -28.90 25.17
CA THR A 89 42.58 -28.15 26.23
C THR A 89 41.22 -27.68 25.75
N ASP A 90 40.16 -28.23 26.37
CA ASP A 90 38.84 -27.60 26.40
C ASP A 90 38.92 -26.38 27.34
N THR A 91 39.36 -25.24 26.78
CA THR A 91 39.16 -23.93 27.39
C THR A 91 38.03 -23.24 26.64
N GLY A 92 36.79 -23.48 27.09
CA GLY A 92 35.66 -22.69 26.64
C GLY A 92 35.97 -21.20 26.78
N THR A 93 35.85 -20.45 25.68
CA THR A 93 36.06 -19.00 25.63
C THR A 93 34.86 -18.27 26.21
N GLY A 94 34.57 -18.54 27.49
CA GLY A 94 33.80 -17.62 28.31
C GLY A 94 34.69 -16.40 28.57
N ASP A 95 34.31 -15.28 27.99
CA ASP A 95 34.87 -13.98 28.36
C ASP A 95 34.61 -13.78 29.87
N PRO A 96 35.61 -13.48 30.70
CA PRO A 96 35.40 -13.37 32.13
C PRO A 96 34.60 -12.11 32.43
N THR A 97 33.29 -12.27 32.68
CA THR A 97 32.45 -11.21 33.25
C THR A 97 33.17 -10.63 34.47
N PRO A 98 33.28 -9.30 34.60
CA PRO A 98 33.94 -8.69 35.74
C PRO A 98 33.31 -9.22 37.03
N THR A 99 34.13 -9.57 38.03
CA THR A 99 33.68 -10.38 39.19
C THR A 99 32.74 -9.66 40.15
N HIS A 100 32.21 -8.47 39.78
CA HIS A 100 31.14 -7.76 40.46
C HIS A 100 29.77 -7.96 39.80
N CYS A 101 29.68 -8.05 38.47
CA CYS A 101 28.45 -8.11 37.64
C CYS A 101 27.53 -9.35 37.82
N ASP A 102 27.64 -10.09 38.91
CA ASP A 102 26.93 -11.34 39.23
C ASP A 102 26.87 -11.57 40.77
N ASN A 103 27.15 -10.56 41.60
CA ASN A 103 27.49 -10.70 43.02
C ASN A 103 26.34 -10.38 44.01
N GLN A 104 25.24 -9.81 43.53
CA GLN A 104 24.05 -9.35 44.27
C GLN A 104 24.30 -8.14 45.19
N VAL A 105 25.30 -7.31 44.85
CA VAL A 105 25.62 -6.05 45.54
C VAL A 105 26.12 -5.02 44.55
N LEU A 106 25.44 -3.87 44.47
CA LEU A 106 25.90 -2.67 43.76
C LEU A 106 27.31 -2.24 44.23
N ASP A 107 28.34 -2.61 43.48
CA ASP A 107 29.71 -2.13 43.65
C ASP A 107 30.47 -1.98 42.31
N GLY A 108 31.81 -1.96 42.32
CA GLY A 108 32.60 -1.66 41.11
C GLY A 108 32.28 -0.29 40.48
N ASP A 109 31.77 -0.30 39.25
CA ASP A 109 31.23 0.85 38.51
C ASP A 109 29.79 0.64 38.00
N GLU A 110 29.07 -0.33 38.55
CA GLU A 110 27.64 -0.60 38.28
C GLU A 110 26.73 0.62 38.57
N THR A 111 25.56 0.66 37.92
CA THR A 111 24.53 1.70 38.13
C THR A 111 23.23 1.19 38.74
N ASP A 112 22.95 -0.12 38.62
CA ASP A 112 22.06 -0.87 39.51
C ASP A 112 22.68 -2.24 39.80
N VAL A 113 22.12 -3.00 40.74
CA VAL A 113 22.73 -4.24 41.24
C VAL A 113 23.01 -5.24 40.11
N ASP A 114 24.28 -5.61 39.95
CA ASP A 114 24.81 -6.54 38.94
C ASP A 114 24.72 -6.02 37.48
N CYS A 115 24.52 -4.72 37.22
CA CYS A 115 24.42 -4.17 35.85
C CYS A 115 24.88 -2.69 35.68
N GLY A 116 25.11 -2.30 34.42
CA GLY A 116 25.60 -0.97 34.03
C GLY A 116 27.13 -0.80 34.17
N GLY A 117 27.66 0.35 33.77
CA GLY A 117 29.09 0.65 33.84
C GLY A 117 29.93 -0.30 32.96
N SER A 118 30.79 -1.13 33.58
CA SER A 118 31.56 -2.16 32.89
C SER A 118 30.88 -3.55 32.83
N CYS A 119 29.65 -3.67 33.32
CA CYS A 119 28.81 -4.86 33.23
C CYS A 119 27.92 -4.85 31.98
N SER A 120 27.06 -5.86 31.82
CA SER A 120 25.95 -5.80 30.86
C SER A 120 24.99 -4.66 31.21
N GLY A 121 24.35 -4.09 30.19
CA GLY A 121 23.31 -3.08 30.39
C GLY A 121 22.18 -3.55 31.31
N CYS A 122 21.59 -2.62 32.04
CA CYS A 122 20.47 -2.83 32.94
C CYS A 122 19.14 -2.86 32.20
N ALA A 123 18.22 -3.72 32.68
CA ALA A 123 16.87 -3.85 32.15
C ALA A 123 15.98 -2.61 32.45
N PRO A 124 14.90 -2.38 31.69
CA PRO A 124 14.00 -1.25 31.89
C PRO A 124 13.47 -1.12 33.34
N GLY A 125 13.59 0.07 33.91
CA GLY A 125 13.20 0.40 35.29
C GLY A 125 14.33 0.35 36.33
N ALA A 126 15.52 -0.13 35.97
CA ALA A 126 16.72 -0.10 36.80
C ALA A 126 17.49 1.24 36.71
N GLY A 127 18.43 1.48 37.62
CA GLY A 127 19.26 2.69 37.68
C GLY A 127 20.34 2.80 36.59
N CYS A 128 20.55 4.01 36.08
CA CYS A 128 21.57 4.35 35.06
C CYS A 128 22.16 5.75 35.26
N LEU A 129 23.29 6.04 34.63
CA LEU A 129 23.95 7.34 34.61
C LEU A 129 24.17 7.88 33.18
N GLU A 130 24.39 6.99 32.21
CA GLU A 130 24.52 7.30 30.78
C GLU A 130 23.85 6.22 29.89
N PRO A 131 23.57 6.48 28.59
CA PRO A 131 22.96 5.53 27.66
C PRO A 131 23.55 4.11 27.70
N GLY A 132 24.88 4.01 27.79
CA GLY A 132 25.61 2.73 27.78
C GLY A 132 25.18 1.77 28.90
N ASP A 133 24.66 2.29 30.01
CA ASP A 133 24.26 1.51 31.19
C ASP A 133 22.98 0.67 30.98
N CYS A 134 22.26 0.84 29.87
CA CYS A 134 20.91 0.25 29.67
C CYS A 134 20.87 -0.75 28.51
N GLU A 135 20.11 -1.83 28.63
CA GLU A 135 19.89 -2.80 27.53
C GLU A 135 19.35 -2.11 26.26
N ALA A 136 18.36 -1.21 26.43
CA ALA A 136 17.76 -0.41 25.36
C ALA A 136 18.62 0.79 24.92
N GLN A 137 19.78 1.01 25.54
CA GLN A 137 20.64 2.21 25.38
C GLN A 137 19.93 3.56 25.67
N VAL A 138 18.79 3.57 26.37
CA VAL A 138 18.05 4.79 26.74
C VAL A 138 18.02 4.96 28.26
N CYS A 139 18.74 5.97 28.76
CA CYS A 139 18.79 6.35 30.18
C CYS A 139 18.02 7.66 30.42
N GLU A 140 16.76 7.56 30.86
CA GLU A 140 15.91 8.72 31.15
C GLU A 140 15.82 9.00 32.66
N ALA A 141 16.10 10.23 33.08
CA ALA A 141 15.98 10.66 34.48
C ALA A 141 16.76 9.77 35.50
N ASN A 142 17.86 9.14 35.08
CA ASN A 142 18.67 8.15 35.83
C ASN A 142 17.99 6.77 36.00
N VAL A 143 17.04 6.42 35.12
CA VAL A 143 16.37 5.12 35.04
C VAL A 143 16.40 4.63 33.59
N CYS A 144 16.68 3.34 33.36
CA CYS A 144 16.61 2.76 32.02
C CYS A 144 15.16 2.74 31.52
N ALA A 145 14.92 3.33 30.36
CA ALA A 145 13.63 3.25 29.68
C ALA A 145 13.43 1.86 29.04
N ALA A 146 12.19 1.56 28.67
CA ALA A 146 11.93 0.54 27.66
C ALA A 146 12.19 1.14 26.26
N PRO A 147 12.58 0.33 25.25
CA PRO A 147 12.73 0.80 23.88
C PRO A 147 11.41 1.36 23.34
N THR A 148 11.45 2.46 22.57
CA THR A 148 10.26 3.03 21.92
C THR A 148 10.59 3.60 20.54
N CYS A 149 9.66 3.45 19.60
CA CYS A 149 9.70 3.88 18.19
C CYS A 149 9.84 5.40 17.92
N VAL A 150 10.28 6.18 18.90
CA VAL A 150 10.48 7.64 18.88
C VAL A 150 11.57 8.11 19.86
N ASP A 151 12.41 7.22 20.41
CA ASP A 151 13.48 7.58 21.37
C ASP A 151 14.80 8.02 20.71
N GLY A 152 14.96 7.79 19.40
CA GLY A 152 16.10 8.22 18.60
C GLY A 152 17.30 7.26 18.68
N VAL A 153 17.12 6.03 19.16
CA VAL A 153 18.17 5.01 19.26
C VAL A 153 17.67 3.70 18.62
N HIS A 154 18.41 3.18 17.64
CA HIS A 154 18.13 1.86 17.04
C HIS A 154 18.21 0.77 18.12
N ASN A 155 17.07 0.27 18.58
CA ASN A 155 16.96 -0.62 19.73
C ASN A 155 15.74 -1.58 19.62
N GLY A 156 15.57 -2.46 20.61
CA GLY A 156 14.43 -3.39 20.64
C GLY A 156 14.43 -4.36 19.45
N ASP A 157 13.33 -4.36 18.68
CA ASP A 157 13.14 -5.17 17.46
C ASP A 157 13.35 -4.35 16.16
N GLU A 158 13.75 -3.08 16.24
CA GLU A 158 13.79 -2.14 15.10
C GLU A 158 14.75 -2.57 13.96
N ILE A 159 14.47 -2.09 12.75
CA ILE A 159 15.29 -2.34 11.54
C ILE A 159 16.28 -1.19 11.29
N ASP A 160 15.85 0.04 11.53
CA ASP A 160 16.67 1.26 11.59
C ASP A 160 16.04 2.21 12.62
N VAL A 161 16.73 3.28 13.00
CA VAL A 161 16.34 4.18 14.11
C VAL A 161 14.88 4.63 14.02
N ASP A 162 14.11 4.35 15.07
CA ASP A 162 12.69 4.69 15.21
C ASP A 162 11.78 4.02 14.14
N CYS A 163 12.15 2.89 13.51
CA CYS A 163 11.33 2.21 12.48
C CYS A 163 11.55 0.67 12.33
N GLY A 164 10.59 0.00 11.70
CA GLY A 164 10.58 -1.46 11.46
C GLY A 164 10.01 -2.28 12.63
N ALA A 165 9.73 -3.55 12.39
CA ALA A 165 9.07 -4.47 13.32
C ALA A 165 7.84 -3.87 14.02
N ASN A 166 7.86 -3.66 15.34
CA ASN A 166 6.72 -3.10 16.07
C ASN A 166 6.58 -1.56 15.96
N CYS A 167 7.26 -0.93 14.99
CA CYS A 167 7.28 0.50 14.74
C CYS A 167 6.73 0.86 13.35
N ARG A 168 6.89 2.13 12.95
CA ARG A 168 6.48 2.64 11.62
C ARG A 168 7.31 2.01 10.52
N PHE A 169 6.80 2.02 9.29
CA PHE A 169 7.57 1.66 8.11
C PHE A 169 8.90 2.43 8.03
N CYS A 170 9.98 1.71 7.74
CA CYS A 170 11.26 2.28 7.33
C CYS A 170 11.21 2.63 5.83
N THR A 171 11.94 3.68 5.45
CA THR A 171 12.26 3.98 4.04
C THR A 171 13.18 2.89 3.50
N HIS A 172 12.78 2.16 2.46
CA HIS A 172 13.65 1.20 1.77
C HIS A 172 14.17 1.75 0.43
N SER A 173 13.28 2.24 -0.44
CA SER A 173 13.66 2.98 -1.66
C SER A 173 13.60 4.50 -1.45
N GLU A 174 14.25 5.26 -2.34
CA GLU A 174 13.85 6.66 -2.54
C GLU A 174 12.41 6.73 -3.07
N TYR A 175 11.70 7.83 -2.80
CA TYR A 175 10.38 8.09 -3.39
C TYR A 175 10.54 8.43 -4.87
N ILE A 176 9.78 7.76 -5.74
CA ILE A 176 9.82 7.96 -7.19
C ILE A 176 8.55 8.69 -7.63
N GLU A 177 8.72 9.88 -8.21
CA GLU A 177 7.61 10.71 -8.70
C GLU A 177 7.05 10.27 -10.07
N GLU A 178 7.90 9.63 -10.89
CA GLU A 178 7.58 9.09 -12.21
C GLU A 178 8.23 7.69 -12.33
N LEU A 179 7.48 6.63 -12.03
CA LEU A 179 7.96 5.24 -12.16
C LEU A 179 8.12 4.79 -13.63
N ASP A 180 7.53 5.52 -14.58
CA ASP A 180 7.72 5.28 -16.01
C ASP A 180 7.78 6.60 -16.79
N ASP A 181 8.55 6.65 -17.89
CA ASP A 181 8.74 7.85 -18.72
C ASP A 181 7.56 8.14 -19.66
N VAL A 182 6.34 7.93 -19.15
CA VAL A 182 5.07 8.19 -19.84
C VAL A 182 4.64 9.63 -19.56
N ASP A 183 5.02 10.52 -20.48
CA ASP A 183 4.66 11.94 -20.62
C ASP A 183 3.13 12.22 -20.75
N ASP A 184 2.21 11.40 -20.22
CA ASP A 184 0.77 11.65 -20.29
C ASP A 184 -0.05 10.96 -19.19
N HIS A 185 -1.34 11.29 -19.10
CA HIS A 185 -2.23 10.85 -18.01
C HIS A 185 -2.29 9.31 -17.86
N VAL A 186 -1.98 8.81 -16.67
CA VAL A 186 -2.05 7.38 -16.32
C VAL A 186 -3.15 7.06 -15.30
N ILE A 187 -3.81 5.92 -15.48
CA ILE A 187 -4.66 5.26 -14.47
C ILE A 187 -3.91 4.00 -14.01
N ILE A 188 -3.70 3.83 -12.70
CA ILE A 188 -3.14 2.57 -12.18
C ILE A 188 -4.19 1.46 -12.22
N GLY A 189 -3.78 0.28 -12.65
CA GLY A 189 -4.50 -0.98 -12.47
C GLY A 189 -4.14 -1.61 -11.14
N ASP A 190 -2.90 -2.11 -11.03
CA ASP A 190 -2.49 -2.99 -9.94
C ASP A 190 -0.95 -3.09 -9.75
N VAL A 191 -0.48 -3.73 -8.67
CA VAL A 191 0.94 -4.04 -8.39
C VAL A 191 1.09 -5.44 -7.81
N ALA A 192 2.16 -6.16 -8.19
CA ALA A 192 2.48 -7.47 -7.65
C ALA A 192 3.99 -7.61 -7.35
N MET A 193 4.33 -8.25 -6.24
CA MET A 193 5.71 -8.41 -5.75
C MET A 193 6.09 -9.89 -5.64
N PHE A 194 7.38 -10.19 -5.82
CA PHE A 194 7.99 -11.51 -5.79
C PHE A 194 8.72 -11.77 -4.45
N GLU A 195 9.14 -13.02 -4.19
CA GLU A 195 9.85 -13.39 -2.94
C GLU A 195 11.25 -12.73 -2.81
N ASP A 196 11.82 -12.25 -3.92
CA ASP A 196 13.11 -11.57 -4.02
C ASP A 196 13.01 -10.03 -4.06
N GLY A 197 11.85 -9.46 -3.70
CA GLY A 197 11.63 -8.01 -3.61
C GLY A 197 11.43 -7.29 -4.94
N VAL A 198 11.66 -7.96 -6.08
CA VAL A 198 11.26 -7.48 -7.41
C VAL A 198 9.75 -7.29 -7.44
N PHE A 199 9.27 -6.25 -8.13
CA PHE A 199 7.84 -6.02 -8.32
C PHE A 199 7.50 -5.55 -9.74
N ALA A 200 6.26 -5.77 -10.15
CA ALA A 200 5.71 -5.34 -11.42
C ALA A 200 4.49 -4.45 -11.21
N VAL A 201 4.39 -3.36 -11.96
CA VAL A 201 3.28 -2.41 -11.93
C VAL A 201 2.47 -2.52 -13.22
N LEU A 202 1.14 -2.61 -13.09
CA LEU A 202 0.18 -2.64 -14.19
C LEU A 202 -0.61 -1.33 -14.26
N TYR A 203 -0.52 -0.63 -15.39
CA TYR A 203 -1.05 0.73 -15.56
C TYR A 203 -1.61 0.96 -16.96
N LEU A 204 -2.42 2.00 -17.11
CA LEU A 204 -3.12 2.37 -18.35
C LEU A 204 -2.88 3.85 -18.67
N PRO A 205 -1.99 4.17 -19.62
CA PRO A 205 -1.93 5.49 -20.25
C PRO A 205 -3.25 5.82 -20.95
N ILE A 206 -3.61 7.10 -21.04
CA ILE A 206 -4.81 7.54 -21.75
C ILE A 206 -4.60 7.64 -23.28
N GLU A 207 -3.39 7.96 -23.75
CA GLU A 207 -3.04 7.92 -25.18
C GLU A 207 -1.70 7.19 -25.41
N PRO A 208 -1.68 5.91 -25.84
CA PRO A 208 -2.81 5.03 -26.18
C PRO A 208 -3.45 4.33 -24.97
N LEU A 209 -4.76 4.04 -25.06
CA LEU A 209 -5.49 3.16 -24.12
C LEU A 209 -5.08 1.68 -24.31
N GLU A 210 -3.87 1.34 -23.85
CA GLU A 210 -3.29 0.00 -23.88
C GLU A 210 -2.57 -0.25 -22.55
N PHE A 211 -2.95 -1.30 -21.81
CA PHE A 211 -2.32 -1.63 -20.54
C PHE A 211 -0.82 -1.90 -20.72
N GLN A 212 0.01 -1.31 -19.87
CA GLN A 212 1.45 -1.53 -19.81
C GLN A 212 1.85 -2.25 -18.52
N LEU A 213 2.94 -3.00 -18.58
CA LEU A 213 3.63 -3.61 -17.45
C LEU A 213 5.09 -3.16 -17.43
N ARG A 214 5.60 -2.79 -16.26
CA ARG A 214 7.02 -2.52 -16.02
C ARG A 214 7.47 -3.19 -14.73
N TRP A 215 8.71 -3.68 -14.71
CA TRP A 215 9.32 -4.36 -13.58
C TRP A 215 10.41 -3.50 -12.94
N PHE A 216 10.54 -3.61 -11.63
CA PHE A 216 11.44 -2.84 -10.77
C PHE A 216 12.12 -3.75 -9.75
N ASP A 217 13.33 -3.38 -9.30
CA ASP A 217 13.99 -4.03 -8.16
C ASP A 217 13.42 -3.56 -6.81
N GLU A 218 13.93 -4.13 -5.71
CA GLU A 218 13.56 -3.77 -4.33
C GLU A 218 13.79 -2.28 -4.00
N PHE A 219 14.63 -1.58 -4.77
CA PHE A 219 14.90 -0.14 -4.63
C PHE A 219 14.09 0.74 -5.59
N ALA A 220 13.02 0.20 -6.20
CA ALA A 220 12.18 0.83 -7.21
C ALA A 220 12.94 1.30 -8.47
N MET A 221 14.13 0.75 -8.76
CA MET A 221 14.83 1.04 -10.01
C MET A 221 14.29 0.15 -11.14
N PRO A 222 13.98 0.69 -12.33
CA PRO A 222 13.39 -0.08 -13.41
C PRO A 222 14.40 -1.08 -13.99
N ILE A 223 14.04 -2.37 -13.96
CA ILE A 223 14.83 -3.47 -14.55
C ILE A 223 14.39 -3.80 -15.98
N SER A 224 13.31 -3.20 -16.47
CA SER A 224 12.81 -3.34 -17.84
C SER A 224 12.35 -2.02 -18.45
N ASP A 225 12.26 -1.99 -19.79
CA ASP A 225 11.38 -1.06 -20.49
C ASP A 225 9.90 -1.39 -20.17
N GLY A 226 8.98 -0.44 -20.34
CA GLY A 226 7.53 -0.71 -20.30
C GLY A 226 7.07 -1.57 -21.48
N LEU A 227 6.25 -2.60 -21.22
CA LEU A 227 5.77 -3.56 -22.22
C LEU A 227 4.23 -3.63 -22.26
N PRO A 228 3.60 -3.69 -23.45
CA PRO A 228 2.14 -3.82 -23.55
C PRO A 228 1.68 -5.18 -23.01
N ALA A 229 0.76 -5.17 -22.06
CA ALA A 229 0.31 -6.35 -21.32
C ALA A 229 -0.18 -7.46 -22.27
N SER A 230 -0.98 -7.12 -23.29
CA SER A 230 -1.31 -8.02 -24.41
C SER A 230 -1.32 -7.28 -25.74
N SER A 231 -0.83 -7.94 -26.79
CA SER A 231 -0.92 -7.47 -28.17
C SER A 231 -2.09 -8.06 -28.97
N GLU A 232 -2.85 -9.01 -28.38
CA GLU A 232 -3.97 -9.70 -29.03
C GLU A 232 -5.35 -9.35 -28.47
N ILE A 233 -5.44 -8.73 -27.27
CA ILE A 233 -6.69 -8.38 -26.59
C ILE A 233 -7.00 -6.89 -26.74
N THR A 234 -8.13 -6.56 -27.36
CA THR A 234 -8.58 -5.17 -27.53
C THR A 234 -9.34 -4.69 -26.29
N LEU A 235 -8.99 -3.50 -25.79
CA LEU A 235 -9.71 -2.86 -24.68
C LEU A 235 -10.97 -2.12 -25.19
N PRO A 236 -12.16 -2.36 -24.61
CA PRO A 236 -13.42 -1.86 -25.16
C PRO A 236 -13.79 -0.43 -24.73
N SER A 237 -13.16 0.13 -23.69
CA SER A 237 -13.15 1.57 -23.29
C SER A 237 -12.59 1.75 -21.87
N PHE A 238 -13.08 0.93 -20.93
CA PHE A 238 -12.62 0.85 -19.55
C PHE A 238 -12.70 -0.61 -19.08
N ALA A 239 -11.69 -0.99 -18.28
CA ALA A 239 -11.61 -2.21 -17.50
C ALA A 239 -10.74 -1.91 -16.27
N PHE A 240 -11.02 -2.57 -15.15
CA PHE A 240 -10.08 -2.66 -14.04
C PHE A 240 -9.40 -4.02 -14.18
N PRO A 241 -8.09 -4.08 -14.46
CA PRO A 241 -7.37 -5.33 -14.45
C PRO A 241 -6.87 -5.62 -13.03
N ALA A 242 -6.42 -6.84 -12.81
CA ALA A 242 -5.69 -7.24 -11.61
C ALA A 242 -4.42 -8.00 -12.00
N LEU A 243 -3.44 -8.06 -11.10
CA LEU A 243 -2.10 -8.58 -11.35
C LEU A 243 -1.67 -9.53 -10.23
N ALA A 244 -1.24 -10.73 -10.59
CA ALA A 244 -0.66 -11.68 -9.63
C ALA A 244 0.74 -12.13 -10.08
N ALA A 245 1.69 -12.13 -9.15
CA ALA A 245 3.02 -12.69 -9.34
C ALA A 245 3.02 -14.22 -9.21
N THR A 246 3.89 -14.89 -9.95
CA THR A 246 4.19 -16.32 -9.76
C THR A 246 5.41 -16.51 -8.85
N GLY A 247 5.65 -17.73 -8.39
CA GLY A 247 6.91 -18.10 -7.72
C GLY A 247 8.10 -18.31 -8.67
N GLU A 248 8.04 -17.88 -9.94
CA GLU A 248 9.13 -18.10 -10.91
C GLU A 248 10.11 -16.91 -10.94
N LEU A 249 11.02 -16.87 -9.97
CA LEU A 249 12.04 -15.81 -9.81
C LEU A 249 13.09 -15.78 -10.94
N ASP A 250 13.22 -16.85 -11.73
CA ASP A 250 14.10 -16.88 -12.92
C ASP A 250 13.51 -16.07 -14.11
N THR A 251 12.22 -15.70 -14.06
CA THR A 251 11.50 -15.08 -15.19
C THR A 251 10.67 -13.85 -14.80
N HIS A 252 10.44 -13.63 -13.50
CA HIS A 252 9.53 -12.62 -12.93
C HIS A 252 8.17 -12.59 -13.65
N LEU A 253 7.65 -13.80 -13.91
CA LEU A 253 6.38 -14.02 -14.60
C LEU A 253 5.20 -13.58 -13.70
N VAL A 254 4.45 -12.59 -14.18
CA VAL A 254 3.15 -12.17 -13.65
C VAL A 254 2.03 -12.59 -14.60
N TYR A 255 0.82 -12.73 -14.06
CA TYR A 255 -0.40 -12.88 -14.83
C TYR A 255 -1.35 -11.71 -14.59
N ALA A 256 -1.64 -10.95 -15.64
CA ALA A 256 -2.64 -9.88 -15.64
C ALA A 256 -4.01 -10.44 -16.06
N ALA A 257 -5.05 -10.25 -15.26
CA ALA A 257 -6.43 -10.55 -15.64
C ALA A 257 -7.08 -9.35 -16.33
N ILE A 258 -7.63 -9.57 -17.53
CA ILE A 258 -8.12 -8.51 -18.41
C ILE A 258 -9.50 -8.89 -18.95
N SER A 259 -10.47 -7.97 -18.80
CA SER A 259 -11.75 -7.99 -19.51
C SER A 259 -11.62 -7.25 -20.85
N GLY A 260 -11.79 -7.96 -21.97
CA GLY A 260 -11.53 -7.42 -23.31
C GLY A 260 -12.13 -8.25 -24.44
N GLU A 261 -11.73 -7.97 -25.67
CA GLU A 261 -12.22 -8.67 -26.87
C GLU A 261 -11.04 -9.13 -27.75
N ASP A 262 -10.98 -10.42 -28.11
CA ASP A 262 -10.04 -10.96 -29.10
C ASP A 262 -10.72 -11.24 -30.46
N ALA A 263 -9.95 -11.69 -31.45
CA ALA A 263 -10.44 -11.98 -32.81
C ALA A 263 -11.51 -13.11 -32.89
N THR A 264 -11.85 -13.76 -31.79
CA THR A 264 -12.88 -14.81 -31.65
C THR A 264 -14.01 -14.46 -30.68
N SER A 265 -13.87 -13.36 -29.92
CA SER A 265 -14.82 -12.93 -28.90
C SER A 265 -16.21 -12.60 -29.44
N THR A 266 -17.22 -12.82 -28.60
CA THR A 266 -18.63 -12.47 -28.91
C THR A 266 -19.25 -11.47 -27.92
N SER A 267 -18.53 -11.15 -26.84
CA SER A 267 -18.79 -10.08 -25.89
C SER A 267 -17.47 -9.73 -25.18
N LYS A 268 -17.47 -8.86 -24.17
CA LYS A 268 -16.30 -8.71 -23.30
C LYS A 268 -16.04 -10.04 -22.56
N ASP A 269 -14.96 -10.71 -22.92
CA ASP A 269 -14.53 -11.99 -22.40
C ASP A 269 -13.37 -11.82 -21.41
N VAL A 270 -13.08 -12.83 -20.59
CA VAL A 270 -12.00 -12.75 -19.58
C VAL A 270 -10.80 -13.55 -20.02
N PHE A 271 -9.66 -12.90 -19.96
CA PHE A 271 -8.35 -13.46 -20.26
C PHE A 271 -7.44 -13.31 -19.05
N ALA A 272 -6.52 -14.24 -18.87
CA ALA A 272 -5.31 -14.00 -18.08
C ALA A 272 -4.11 -14.04 -19.03
N VAL A 273 -3.17 -13.10 -18.86
CA VAL A 273 -2.07 -12.84 -19.78
C VAL A 273 -0.75 -12.88 -19.03
N GLY A 274 0.12 -13.82 -19.39
CA GLY A 274 1.42 -14.04 -18.77
C GLY A 274 2.52 -13.25 -19.42
N ARG A 275 3.26 -12.51 -18.60
CA ARG A 275 4.39 -11.65 -18.98
C ARG A 275 5.47 -11.68 -17.90
N GLY A 276 6.73 -11.59 -18.32
CA GLY A 276 7.90 -11.24 -17.52
C GLY A 276 8.82 -10.37 -18.39
N PRO A 277 9.91 -9.77 -17.85
CA PRO A 277 10.73 -8.79 -18.57
C PRO A 277 11.24 -9.27 -19.94
N ASP A 278 11.68 -10.54 -20.01
CA ASP A 278 12.23 -11.18 -21.21
C ASP A 278 11.33 -12.32 -21.77
N THR A 279 10.09 -12.49 -21.26
CA THR A 279 9.25 -13.64 -21.66
C THR A 279 8.32 -13.30 -22.85
N PRO A 280 8.08 -14.26 -23.77
CA PRO A 280 7.04 -14.12 -24.80
C PRO A 280 5.65 -13.92 -24.20
N GLU A 281 4.72 -13.33 -24.98
CA GLU A 281 3.31 -13.28 -24.60
C GLU A 281 2.74 -14.70 -24.46
N SER A 282 2.04 -14.95 -23.36
CA SER A 282 1.12 -16.06 -23.23
C SER A 282 -0.24 -15.52 -22.80
N HIS A 283 -1.34 -16.10 -23.29
CA HIS A 283 -2.67 -15.77 -22.78
C HIS A 283 -3.57 -17.00 -22.82
N TRP A 284 -4.61 -17.01 -22.00
CA TRP A 284 -5.72 -17.95 -22.13
C TRP A 284 -7.05 -17.30 -21.77
N SER A 285 -8.12 -17.78 -22.37
CA SER A 285 -9.48 -17.38 -22.01
C SER A 285 -9.93 -18.13 -20.75
N ILE A 286 -10.11 -17.38 -19.66
CA ILE A 286 -10.77 -17.81 -18.42
C ILE A 286 -12.26 -17.99 -18.67
N TYR A 287 -12.87 -17.06 -19.40
CA TYR A 287 -14.27 -17.08 -19.79
C TYR A 287 -14.40 -16.59 -21.23
N LYS A 288 -15.32 -17.22 -21.98
CA LYS A 288 -15.70 -16.80 -23.33
C LYS A 288 -17.19 -17.05 -23.54
N GLY A 289 -17.97 -16.02 -23.84
CA GLY A 289 -19.42 -16.10 -23.76
C GLY A 289 -20.22 -15.00 -24.47
N PRO A 290 -21.55 -15.01 -24.26
CA PRO A 290 -22.48 -14.03 -24.82
C PRO A 290 -22.86 -12.92 -23.82
N VAL A 291 -22.34 -12.96 -22.59
CA VAL A 291 -22.59 -11.96 -21.53
C VAL A 291 -21.25 -11.28 -21.25
N ALA A 292 -21.21 -9.96 -21.47
CA ALA A 292 -20.02 -9.17 -21.26
C ALA A 292 -19.67 -9.06 -19.77
N VAL A 293 -18.38 -9.23 -19.45
CA VAL A 293 -17.82 -9.04 -18.11
C VAL A 293 -17.51 -7.57 -17.84
N THR A 294 -17.90 -7.06 -16.66
CA THR A 294 -17.59 -5.68 -16.24
C THR A 294 -16.25 -5.56 -15.52
N SER A 295 -15.95 -6.52 -14.65
CA SER A 295 -14.86 -6.49 -13.66
C SER A 295 -14.32 -7.90 -13.41
N THR A 296 -13.03 -7.99 -13.10
CA THR A 296 -12.30 -9.26 -12.91
C THR A 296 -11.16 -9.06 -11.91
N ASP A 297 -10.80 -10.11 -11.17
CA ASP A 297 -9.67 -10.12 -10.23
C ASP A 297 -8.92 -11.48 -10.31
N ILE A 298 -7.63 -11.51 -9.97
CA ILE A 298 -6.74 -12.69 -10.04
C ILE A 298 -5.83 -12.79 -8.81
N GLY A 299 -5.67 -14.02 -8.33
CA GLY A 299 -4.60 -14.37 -7.40
C GLY A 299 -3.94 -15.67 -7.82
N ILE A 300 -2.78 -15.95 -7.24
CA ILE A 300 -1.97 -17.15 -7.52
C ILE A 300 -1.58 -17.80 -6.20
N ASP A 301 -1.60 -19.13 -6.19
CA ASP A 301 -1.18 -19.96 -5.08
C ASP A 301 -0.49 -21.21 -5.66
N GLY A 302 0.84 -21.23 -5.59
CA GLY A 302 1.68 -22.17 -6.34
C GLY A 302 1.40 -22.14 -7.85
N ASP A 303 1.26 -23.32 -8.47
CA ASP A 303 0.95 -23.48 -9.90
C ASP A 303 -0.49 -23.07 -10.28
N VAL A 304 -1.33 -22.60 -9.35
CA VAL A 304 -2.77 -22.38 -9.57
C VAL A 304 -3.13 -20.90 -9.47
N ALA A 305 -3.49 -20.32 -10.62
CA ALA A 305 -4.18 -19.04 -10.68
C ALA A 305 -5.68 -19.24 -10.40
N THR A 306 -6.27 -18.42 -9.54
CA THR A 306 -7.72 -18.27 -9.41
C THR A 306 -8.13 -16.94 -10.01
N VAL A 307 -9.16 -16.94 -10.86
CA VAL A 307 -9.74 -15.71 -11.42
C VAL A 307 -11.22 -15.65 -11.05
N VAL A 308 -11.66 -14.50 -10.55
CA VAL A 308 -13.07 -14.16 -10.31
C VAL A 308 -13.51 -13.07 -11.28
N TRP A 309 -14.77 -13.10 -11.71
CA TRP A 309 -15.37 -12.06 -12.54
C TRP A 309 -16.87 -11.86 -12.27
N GLU A 310 -17.37 -10.69 -12.63
CA GLU A 310 -18.80 -10.36 -12.67
C GLU A 310 -19.37 -10.51 -14.09
N GLN A 311 -20.62 -10.96 -14.20
CA GLN A 311 -21.39 -10.88 -15.44
C GLN A 311 -22.91 -10.81 -15.18
N ASN A 312 -23.51 -9.64 -15.36
CA ASN A 312 -24.95 -9.40 -15.18
C ASN A 312 -25.45 -9.75 -13.75
N GLY A 313 -24.74 -9.26 -12.74
CA GLY A 313 -24.95 -9.52 -11.31
C GLY A 313 -24.44 -10.87 -10.83
N GLU A 314 -23.95 -11.73 -11.72
CA GLU A 314 -23.47 -13.08 -11.41
C GLU A 314 -21.95 -13.06 -11.14
N VAL A 315 -21.54 -13.38 -9.91
CA VAL A 315 -20.12 -13.49 -9.54
C VAL A 315 -19.67 -14.95 -9.69
N PHE A 316 -18.61 -15.17 -10.46
CA PHE A 316 -18.04 -16.49 -10.76
C PHE A 316 -16.57 -16.56 -10.41
N LEU A 317 -16.13 -17.72 -9.91
CA LEU A 317 -14.73 -18.10 -9.68
C LEU A 317 -14.35 -19.25 -10.63
N ARG A 318 -13.12 -19.24 -11.16
CA ARG A 318 -12.51 -20.36 -11.88
C ARG A 318 -11.02 -20.49 -11.55
N ARG A 319 -10.59 -21.71 -11.23
CA ARG A 319 -9.16 -22.05 -11.05
C ARG A 319 -8.53 -22.54 -12.36
N TYR A 320 -7.26 -22.24 -12.55
CA TYR A 320 -6.46 -22.60 -13.72
C TYR A 320 -5.05 -22.95 -13.29
N ASN A 321 -4.54 -24.10 -13.71
CA ASN A 321 -3.14 -24.48 -13.46
C ASN A 321 -2.31 -24.04 -14.67
N TYR A 322 -1.45 -23.04 -14.48
CA TYR A 322 -0.71 -22.41 -15.57
C TYR A 322 0.48 -23.28 -16.03
N ALA A 323 1.19 -23.91 -15.09
CA ALA A 323 2.29 -24.85 -15.38
C ALA A 323 1.88 -26.04 -16.27
N LEU A 324 0.62 -26.51 -16.15
CA LEU A 324 0.04 -27.57 -16.99
C LEU A 324 -0.85 -27.03 -18.12
N ASN A 325 -1.09 -25.71 -18.18
CA ASN A 325 -1.95 -25.03 -19.16
C ASN A 325 -3.37 -25.62 -19.25
N ILE A 326 -4.01 -25.87 -18.11
CA ILE A 326 -5.35 -26.50 -18.01
C ILE A 326 -6.25 -25.87 -16.93
N PRO A 327 -7.58 -25.80 -17.15
CA PRO A 327 -8.52 -25.37 -16.13
C PRO A 327 -8.70 -26.43 -15.04
N VAL A 328 -8.72 -25.97 -13.78
CA VAL A 328 -8.97 -26.81 -12.61
C VAL A 328 -10.46 -26.75 -12.30
N GLY A 329 -11.20 -27.75 -12.79
CA GLY A 329 -12.65 -27.85 -12.59
C GLY A 329 -13.49 -26.99 -13.56
N LEU A 330 -14.67 -26.60 -13.09
CA LEU A 330 -15.62 -25.74 -13.81
C LEU A 330 -15.64 -24.34 -13.17
N ALA A 331 -16.23 -23.37 -13.87
CA ALA A 331 -16.58 -22.09 -13.27
C ALA A 331 -17.69 -22.28 -12.22
N THR A 332 -17.49 -21.75 -11.03
CA THR A 332 -18.38 -21.92 -9.87
C THR A 332 -18.91 -20.57 -9.42
N ARG A 333 -20.23 -20.46 -9.23
CA ARG A 333 -20.91 -19.22 -8.81
C ARG A 333 -20.71 -18.96 -7.32
N ALA A 334 -20.32 -17.73 -6.96
CA ALA A 334 -20.18 -17.29 -5.57
C ALA A 334 -21.51 -16.89 -4.93
N ASN A 335 -22.33 -16.09 -5.64
CA ASN A 335 -23.60 -15.55 -5.15
C ASN A 335 -24.84 -16.33 -5.69
N PRO A 336 -25.37 -17.35 -4.97
CA PRO A 336 -26.49 -18.16 -5.48
C PRO A 336 -27.77 -17.35 -5.74
N ASP A 337 -28.03 -16.32 -4.93
CA ASP A 337 -29.24 -15.49 -4.97
C ASP A 337 -29.11 -14.21 -5.82
N PHE A 338 -28.17 -14.19 -6.77
CA PHE A 338 -27.86 -13.04 -7.65
C PHE A 338 -29.09 -12.34 -8.28
N ALA A 339 -30.15 -13.10 -8.58
CA ALA A 339 -31.38 -12.58 -9.18
C ALA A 339 -32.22 -11.71 -8.23
N LEU A 340 -31.89 -11.72 -6.93
CA LEU A 340 -32.42 -10.83 -5.89
C LEU A 340 -31.33 -9.85 -5.41
N ARG A 341 -30.09 -10.32 -5.31
CA ARG A 341 -28.93 -9.62 -4.76
C ARG A 341 -27.75 -9.68 -5.74
N PRO A 342 -27.76 -8.88 -6.82
CA PRO A 342 -26.69 -8.88 -7.81
C PRO A 342 -25.38 -8.41 -7.17
N GLY A 343 -24.29 -9.11 -7.49
CA GLY A 343 -22.93 -8.71 -7.09
C GLY A 343 -22.27 -7.83 -8.13
N ASP A 344 -21.44 -6.90 -7.69
CA ASP A 344 -20.61 -5.99 -8.51
C ASP A 344 -19.21 -5.85 -7.88
N ALA A 345 -18.23 -5.40 -8.68
CA ALA A 345 -16.82 -5.21 -8.30
C ALA A 345 -16.25 -6.33 -7.39
N PRO A 346 -16.19 -7.59 -7.87
CA PRO A 346 -15.72 -8.70 -7.07
C PRO A 346 -14.19 -8.71 -7.00
N THR A 347 -13.67 -9.08 -5.83
CA THR A 347 -12.24 -9.22 -5.54
C THR A 347 -11.94 -10.58 -4.90
N LEU A 348 -10.68 -11.01 -4.89
CA LEU A 348 -10.22 -12.20 -4.18
C LEU A 348 -8.91 -11.98 -3.41
N ALA A 349 -8.67 -12.84 -2.42
CA ALA A 349 -7.34 -13.08 -1.87
C ALA A 349 -7.09 -14.60 -1.74
N GLN A 350 -5.82 -15.01 -1.80
CA GLN A 350 -5.41 -16.41 -1.66
C GLN A 350 -4.28 -16.59 -0.64
N ARG A 351 -4.30 -17.71 0.09
CA ARG A 351 -3.16 -18.23 0.87
C ARG A 351 -3.36 -19.74 1.08
N ASN A 352 -2.32 -20.56 0.91
CA ASN A 352 -2.30 -21.97 1.37
C ASN A 352 -3.51 -22.85 0.94
N GLY A 353 -4.01 -22.70 -0.29
CA GLY A 353 -5.17 -23.42 -0.84
C GLY A 353 -6.51 -22.73 -0.61
N LEU A 354 -6.61 -21.86 0.39
CA LEU A 354 -7.78 -21.04 0.69
C LEU A 354 -7.89 -19.89 -0.32
N THR A 355 -9.10 -19.62 -0.80
CA THR A 355 -9.46 -18.39 -1.50
C THR A 355 -10.63 -17.74 -0.77
N VAL A 356 -10.53 -16.45 -0.48
CA VAL A 356 -11.68 -15.64 -0.09
C VAL A 356 -12.08 -14.79 -1.28
N VAL A 357 -13.37 -14.71 -1.57
CA VAL A 357 -13.95 -13.84 -2.61
C VAL A 357 -14.92 -12.88 -1.93
N ALA A 358 -14.81 -11.60 -2.23
CA ALA A 358 -15.75 -10.56 -1.80
C ALA A 358 -16.37 -9.83 -2.98
N TRP A 359 -17.55 -9.23 -2.79
CA TRP A 359 -18.22 -8.39 -3.80
C TRP A 359 -19.17 -7.38 -3.13
N ILE A 360 -19.49 -6.30 -3.85
CA ILE A 360 -20.51 -5.33 -3.45
C ILE A 360 -21.90 -5.83 -3.84
N VAL A 361 -22.90 -5.62 -2.97
CA VAL A 361 -24.32 -5.84 -3.27
C VAL A 361 -25.10 -4.59 -2.87
N CYS A 362 -25.88 -3.99 -3.79
CA CYS A 362 -26.67 -2.79 -3.51
C CYS A 362 -28.17 -2.98 -3.77
N GLU A 363 -29.02 -2.65 -2.79
CA GLU A 363 -30.48 -2.56 -2.93
C GLU A 363 -30.92 -1.12 -3.29
N GLY A 364 -30.28 -0.51 -4.28
CA GLY A 364 -30.47 0.89 -4.65
C GLY A 364 -29.14 1.56 -4.96
N VAL A 365 -29.01 2.85 -4.63
CA VAL A 365 -27.75 3.61 -4.74
C VAL A 365 -27.08 3.75 -3.36
N ASP A 366 -27.89 4.04 -2.33
CA ASP A 366 -27.44 4.44 -0.99
C ASP A 366 -27.72 3.34 0.06
N ASN A 367 -27.73 2.08 -0.36
CA ASN A 367 -27.97 0.91 0.50
C ASN A 367 -27.17 -0.29 -0.04
N CYS A 368 -25.85 -0.20 0.09
CA CYS A 368 -24.90 -1.24 -0.29
C CYS A 368 -24.40 -2.02 0.95
N ASP A 369 -23.95 -3.25 0.72
CA ASP A 369 -23.26 -4.10 1.70
C ASP A 369 -22.11 -4.84 0.99
N VAL A 370 -21.14 -5.34 1.75
CA VAL A 370 -20.09 -6.23 1.23
C VAL A 370 -20.46 -7.66 1.61
N GLU A 371 -20.45 -8.58 0.65
CA GLU A 371 -20.60 -10.02 0.90
C GLU A 371 -19.32 -10.78 0.59
N LEU A 372 -19.05 -11.84 1.35
CA LEU A 372 -17.88 -12.69 1.22
C LEU A 372 -18.24 -14.18 1.26
N ARG A 373 -17.42 -15.03 0.61
CA ARG A 373 -17.36 -16.49 0.82
C ARG A 373 -15.93 -17.00 0.70
N SER A 374 -15.63 -18.11 1.36
CA SER A 374 -14.35 -18.81 1.25
C SER A 374 -14.49 -20.15 0.51
N PHE A 375 -13.42 -20.53 -0.19
CA PHE A 375 -13.39 -21.61 -1.17
C PHE A 375 -12.04 -22.36 -1.14
N GLU A 376 -12.11 -23.69 -1.10
CA GLU A 376 -10.94 -24.57 -1.29
C GLU A 376 -11.15 -25.48 -2.52
N PHE A 377 -12.12 -26.40 -2.42
CA PHE A 377 -12.50 -27.33 -3.48
C PHE A 377 -13.97 -27.18 -3.87
N ASP A 378 -14.78 -26.73 -2.92
CA ASP A 378 -16.13 -26.17 -3.04
C ASP A 378 -16.18 -24.99 -2.05
N TRP A 379 -17.31 -24.28 -1.98
CA TRP A 379 -17.53 -23.23 -0.98
C TRP A 379 -17.61 -23.81 0.43
N ILE A 380 -17.03 -23.11 1.40
CA ILE A 380 -16.98 -23.53 2.81
C ILE A 380 -18.28 -23.14 3.55
N GLU A 381 -18.82 -21.95 3.28
CA GLU A 381 -20.10 -21.51 3.87
C GLU A 381 -21.30 -21.92 3.01
N ASP A 382 -22.42 -22.32 3.64
CA ASP A 382 -23.68 -22.66 2.95
C ASP A 382 -24.24 -21.49 2.10
N ALA A 383 -23.92 -20.24 2.45
CA ALA A 383 -24.40 -19.01 1.84
C ALA A 383 -23.39 -17.86 2.04
N PRO A 384 -23.48 -16.73 1.30
CA PRO A 384 -22.63 -15.56 1.52
C PRO A 384 -22.71 -14.99 2.94
N VAL A 385 -21.56 -14.54 3.45
CA VAL A 385 -21.42 -13.80 4.70
C VAL A 385 -21.47 -12.30 4.37
N ALA A 386 -22.56 -11.64 4.75
CA ALA A 386 -22.68 -10.19 4.63
C ALA A 386 -22.00 -9.48 5.82
N LEU A 387 -21.38 -8.31 5.57
CA LEU A 387 -20.83 -7.47 6.64
C LEU A 387 -21.90 -6.75 7.46
N ASN A 388 -23.13 -6.61 6.94
CA ASN A 388 -24.26 -5.91 7.57
C ASN A 388 -23.94 -4.42 7.81
N LEU A 389 -23.41 -3.76 6.78
CA LEU A 389 -23.01 -2.35 6.82
C LEU A 389 -24.20 -1.38 7.04
N ALA A 390 -23.86 -0.10 7.24
CA ALA A 390 -24.86 0.97 7.26
C ALA A 390 -25.42 1.20 5.84
N SER A 391 -26.62 1.77 5.73
CA SER A 391 -27.21 2.16 4.44
C SER A 391 -26.49 3.39 3.89
N GLU A 392 -25.37 3.16 3.22
CA GLU A 392 -24.56 4.13 2.48
C GLU A 392 -24.15 3.51 1.11
N GLN A 393 -23.48 4.29 0.26
CA GLN A 393 -22.81 3.75 -0.92
C GLN A 393 -21.44 3.16 -0.53
N TYR A 394 -21.06 2.00 -1.10
CA TYR A 394 -19.73 1.39 -0.96
C TYR A 394 -19.18 0.95 -2.32
N VAL A 395 -17.86 1.00 -2.50
CA VAL A 395 -17.14 0.57 -3.72
C VAL A 395 -15.78 -0.05 -3.38
N ASN A 396 -15.18 -0.72 -4.37
CA ASN A 396 -13.80 -1.22 -4.37
C ASN A 396 -13.39 -1.91 -3.06
N PRO A 397 -14.03 -3.05 -2.71
CA PRO A 397 -13.52 -3.90 -1.65
C PRO A 397 -12.18 -4.50 -2.09
N GLN A 398 -11.19 -4.53 -1.20
CA GLN A 398 -9.91 -5.24 -1.38
C GLN A 398 -9.67 -6.16 -0.18
N LEU A 399 -8.89 -7.22 -0.36
CA LEU A 399 -8.77 -8.34 0.58
C LEU A 399 -7.32 -8.72 0.86
N ALA A 400 -7.04 -9.12 2.10
CA ALA A 400 -5.78 -9.76 2.47
C ALA A 400 -5.99 -10.91 3.47
N ILE A 401 -5.15 -11.95 3.39
CA ILE A 401 -5.19 -13.12 4.27
C ILE A 401 -3.83 -13.28 4.97
N ALA A 402 -3.83 -13.20 6.30
CA ALA A 402 -2.62 -13.36 7.12
C ALA A 402 -2.23 -14.84 7.33
N GLU A 403 -1.03 -15.04 7.91
CA GLU A 403 -0.50 -16.35 8.36
C GLU A 403 -1.48 -17.21 9.17
N ASP A 404 -2.38 -16.57 9.93
CA ASP A 404 -3.30 -17.21 10.88
C ASP A 404 -4.76 -17.29 10.36
N ASP A 405 -4.94 -17.27 9.04
CA ASP A 405 -6.21 -17.31 8.30
C ASP A 405 -7.19 -16.15 8.65
N ARG A 406 -6.73 -15.10 9.34
CA ARG A 406 -7.50 -13.85 9.48
C ARG A 406 -7.58 -13.12 8.15
N VAL A 407 -8.76 -12.57 7.88
CA VAL A 407 -9.07 -11.85 6.63
C VAL A 407 -9.27 -10.38 6.94
N ALA A 408 -8.43 -9.51 6.39
CA ALA A 408 -8.71 -8.08 6.35
C ALA A 408 -9.51 -7.73 5.09
N VAL A 409 -10.42 -6.78 5.23
CA VAL A 409 -11.19 -6.18 4.13
C VAL A 409 -11.11 -4.67 4.29
N VAL A 410 -10.77 -3.95 3.22
CA VAL A 410 -10.88 -2.48 3.16
C VAL A 410 -11.82 -2.10 2.02
N PHE A 411 -12.58 -1.02 2.19
CA PHE A 411 -13.50 -0.52 1.18
C PHE A 411 -13.76 0.98 1.35
N GLY A 412 -13.98 1.66 0.22
CA GLY A 412 -14.40 3.05 0.20
C GLY A 412 -15.92 3.17 0.37
N GLY A 413 -16.39 4.26 1.00
CA GLY A 413 -17.83 4.52 1.11
C GLY A 413 -18.23 5.94 1.47
N GLY A 414 -19.49 6.09 1.88
CA GLY A 414 -20.07 7.36 2.33
C GLY A 414 -20.63 8.23 1.19
N ASP A 415 -21.21 9.36 1.57
CA ASP A 415 -22.01 10.23 0.69
C ASP A 415 -21.21 11.41 0.09
N ASN A 416 -21.81 12.14 -0.85
CA ASN A 416 -21.24 13.37 -1.42
C ASN A 416 -20.95 14.43 -0.33
N GLY A 417 -19.69 14.51 0.11
CA GLY A 417 -19.22 15.44 1.13
C GLY A 417 -19.00 14.83 2.54
N ASP A 418 -19.16 13.51 2.67
CA ASP A 418 -18.68 12.72 3.81
C ASP A 418 -18.22 11.35 3.28
N ARG A 419 -17.17 11.37 2.46
CA ARG A 419 -16.52 10.16 1.93
C ARG A 419 -15.63 9.55 3.00
N LYS A 420 -15.50 8.23 2.97
CA LYS A 420 -14.92 7.42 4.06
C LYS A 420 -14.08 6.28 3.49
N VAL A 421 -13.09 5.88 4.27
CA VAL A 421 -12.40 4.59 4.14
C VAL A 421 -12.74 3.79 5.39
N LEU A 422 -13.27 2.59 5.20
CA LEU A 422 -13.59 1.66 6.28
C LEU A 422 -12.77 0.38 6.11
N ALA A 423 -12.45 -0.25 7.22
CA ALA A 423 -11.84 -1.56 7.26
C ALA A 423 -12.59 -2.48 8.22
N THR A 424 -12.50 -3.79 7.99
CA THR A 424 -12.92 -4.81 8.94
C THR A 424 -11.93 -5.97 8.95
N LEU A 425 -11.97 -6.74 10.02
CA LEU A 425 -11.19 -7.95 10.22
C LEU A 425 -12.16 -9.09 10.48
N LEU A 426 -11.96 -10.23 9.85
CA LEU A 426 -12.70 -11.46 10.12
C LEU A 426 -11.73 -12.51 10.66
N ASN A 427 -12.16 -13.23 11.70
CA ASN A 427 -11.45 -14.41 12.17
C ASN A 427 -11.71 -15.57 11.20
N PRO A 428 -10.86 -16.63 11.22
CA PRO A 428 -10.98 -17.78 10.31
C PRO A 428 -12.41 -18.35 10.22
N GLY A 429 -12.82 -18.73 9.01
CA GLY A 429 -14.22 -19.06 8.70
C GLY A 429 -15.13 -17.83 8.60
N LEU A 430 -14.58 -16.69 8.16
CA LEU A 430 -15.29 -15.43 7.88
C LEU A 430 -16.21 -14.95 9.01
N THR A 431 -15.73 -14.96 10.27
CA THR A 431 -16.49 -14.44 11.41
C THR A 431 -16.05 -13.02 11.80
N PRO A 432 -16.88 -11.97 11.60
CA PRO A 432 -16.48 -10.58 11.85
C PRO A 432 -15.96 -10.33 13.28
N ASN A 433 -14.76 -9.75 13.37
CA ASN A 433 -14.06 -9.47 14.61
C ASN A 433 -14.46 -8.09 15.17
N GLY A 434 -15.74 -7.94 15.52
CA GLY A 434 -16.33 -6.67 15.95
C GLY A 434 -17.15 -6.00 14.84
N VAL A 435 -17.16 -4.67 14.84
CA VAL A 435 -17.76 -3.85 13.77
C VAL A 435 -16.65 -3.28 12.87
N PRO A 436 -16.92 -3.03 11.58
CA PRO A 436 -16.01 -2.28 10.72
C PRO A 436 -15.65 -0.93 11.34
N TRP A 437 -14.37 -0.58 11.33
CA TRP A 437 -13.85 0.68 11.86
C TRP A 437 -13.59 1.69 10.75
N LEU A 438 -13.60 2.97 11.13
CA LEU A 438 -13.30 4.08 10.23
C LEU A 438 -11.79 4.33 10.21
N LEU A 439 -11.13 4.15 9.06
CA LEU A 439 -9.73 4.53 8.88
C LEU A 439 -9.60 6.05 8.70
N GLN A 440 -10.49 6.64 7.90
CA GLN A 440 -10.68 8.08 7.73
C GLN A 440 -12.10 8.39 7.22
N GLY A 441 -12.61 9.58 7.54
CA GLY A 441 -13.92 10.08 7.10
C GLY A 441 -13.90 11.61 6.94
N GLY A 442 -14.97 12.19 6.40
CA GLY A 442 -14.99 13.59 5.99
C GLY A 442 -14.16 13.90 4.73
N LEU A 443 -13.76 12.87 3.98
CA LEU A 443 -13.03 12.99 2.73
C LEU A 443 -13.90 13.67 1.65
N THR A 444 -13.25 14.27 0.67
CA THR A 444 -13.88 14.94 -0.47
C THR A 444 -13.58 14.24 -1.79
N GLY A 445 -14.24 14.66 -2.88
CA GLY A 445 -13.98 14.11 -4.22
C GLY A 445 -14.72 12.81 -4.53
N ALA A 446 -14.00 11.84 -5.11
CA ALA A 446 -14.49 10.50 -5.42
C ALA A 446 -14.77 9.69 -4.14
N ILE A 447 -15.26 8.46 -4.28
CA ILE A 447 -15.10 7.49 -3.19
C ILE A 447 -13.67 6.94 -3.33
N PRO A 448 -12.80 7.02 -2.30
CA PRO A 448 -11.41 6.62 -2.40
C PRO A 448 -11.27 5.11 -2.65
N SER A 449 -10.37 4.74 -3.57
CA SER A 449 -9.94 3.34 -3.71
C SER A 449 -8.75 3.09 -2.77
N ALA A 450 -9.06 2.60 -1.58
CA ALA A 450 -8.10 2.10 -0.61
C ALA A 450 -7.64 0.67 -0.97
N ASP A 451 -6.56 0.21 -0.33
CA ASP A 451 -6.02 -1.14 -0.52
C ASP A 451 -5.39 -1.71 0.77
N VAL A 452 -5.23 -3.04 0.83
CA VAL A 452 -4.76 -3.77 2.02
C VAL A 452 -3.90 -4.97 1.66
N VAL A 453 -2.78 -5.14 2.36
CA VAL A 453 -1.93 -6.33 2.29
C VAL A 453 -1.70 -6.94 3.68
N ALA A 454 -1.52 -8.25 3.72
CA ALA A 454 -1.12 -8.97 4.93
C ALA A 454 0.40 -9.06 4.97
N LEU A 455 0.97 -8.77 6.13
CA LEU A 455 2.41 -8.77 6.38
C LEU A 455 2.84 -10.12 6.95
N ASP A 456 4.10 -10.50 6.76
CA ASP A 456 4.62 -11.81 7.18
C ASP A 456 4.72 -11.96 8.72
N ASP A 457 4.83 -10.86 9.45
CA ASP A 457 4.66 -10.79 10.91
C ASP A 457 3.21 -11.06 11.41
N GLY A 458 2.23 -11.11 10.52
CA GLY A 458 0.81 -11.37 10.84
C GLY A 458 -0.03 -10.12 11.14
N SER A 459 0.51 -8.90 10.95
CA SER A 459 -0.26 -7.66 10.87
C SER A 459 -0.71 -7.36 9.43
N PHE A 460 -1.36 -6.21 9.23
CA PHE A 460 -1.85 -5.76 7.92
C PHE A 460 -1.45 -4.30 7.69
N ALA A 461 -1.02 -3.98 6.48
CA ALA A 461 -0.85 -2.61 6.01
C ALA A 461 -2.10 -2.18 5.24
N PHE A 462 -2.69 -1.04 5.61
CA PHE A 462 -3.81 -0.42 4.91
C PHE A 462 -3.35 0.91 4.33
N ALA A 463 -3.59 1.16 3.05
CA ALA A 463 -3.32 2.45 2.41
C ALA A 463 -4.58 3.05 1.77
N TRP A 464 -4.66 4.37 1.72
CA TRP A 464 -5.74 5.08 1.04
C TRP A 464 -5.34 6.48 0.57
N PRO A 465 -5.96 6.99 -0.50
CA PRO A 465 -5.76 8.35 -0.96
C PRO A 465 -6.65 9.36 -0.21
N ASP A 466 -6.19 10.60 -0.10
CA ASP A 466 -6.96 11.77 0.36
C ASP A 466 -6.77 12.97 -0.59
N GLU A 467 -7.82 13.27 -1.38
CA GLU A 467 -7.91 14.48 -2.23
C GLU A 467 -7.96 15.79 -1.42
N THR A 468 -8.25 15.72 -0.12
CA THR A 468 -8.50 16.89 0.76
C THR A 468 -7.20 17.48 1.29
N ASP A 469 -6.31 16.62 1.80
CA ASP A 469 -4.96 16.97 2.26
C ASP A 469 -3.89 16.73 1.16
N ASN A 470 -4.28 16.27 -0.05
CA ASN A 470 -3.42 16.00 -1.19
C ASN A 470 -2.28 15.01 -0.84
N ARG A 471 -2.63 13.82 -0.35
CA ARG A 471 -1.66 12.80 0.04
C ARG A 471 -2.21 11.39 -0.09
N VAL A 472 -1.32 10.41 -0.04
CA VAL A 472 -1.68 9.03 0.31
C VAL A 472 -1.30 8.80 1.77
N HIS A 473 -2.10 8.00 2.46
CA HIS A 473 -1.85 7.52 3.81
C HIS A 473 -1.53 6.02 3.73
N ILE A 474 -0.66 5.55 4.62
CA ILE A 474 -0.49 4.14 4.95
C ILE A 474 -0.45 4.01 6.48
N ARG A 475 -1.06 2.94 7.01
CA ARG A 475 -1.05 2.60 8.45
C ARG A 475 -1.05 1.10 8.70
N ARG A 476 -0.28 0.66 9.70
CA ARG A 476 -0.17 -0.76 10.10
C ARG A 476 -1.03 -1.14 11.31
N PHE A 477 -1.76 -2.25 11.20
CA PHE A 477 -2.66 -2.75 12.25
C PHE A 477 -2.48 -4.25 12.49
N VAL A 478 -2.33 -4.65 13.76
CA VAL A 478 -2.47 -6.05 14.18
C VAL A 478 -3.96 -6.41 14.37
N GLY A 479 -4.80 -5.43 14.74
CA GLY A 479 -6.24 -5.64 14.89
C GLY A 479 -7.05 -4.35 15.12
N PRO A 480 -8.39 -4.45 15.28
CA PRO A 480 -9.30 -3.30 15.29
C PRO A 480 -9.08 -2.30 16.45
N GLU A 481 -8.51 -2.75 17.56
CA GLU A 481 -8.14 -1.90 18.72
C GLU A 481 -6.61 -1.74 18.87
N LEU A 482 -5.82 -2.27 17.92
CA LEU A 482 -4.35 -2.32 17.95
C LEU A 482 -3.76 -1.87 16.60
N PRO A 483 -3.77 -0.55 16.30
CA PRO A 483 -2.75 0.02 15.42
C PRO A 483 -1.37 -0.23 16.03
N VAL A 484 -0.38 -0.59 15.21
CA VAL A 484 1.00 -0.82 15.69
C VAL A 484 1.63 0.50 16.12
N VAL A 485 1.37 1.57 15.35
CA VAL A 485 1.86 2.92 15.62
C VAL A 485 0.69 3.87 15.88
N THR A 486 0.71 4.57 17.02
CA THR A 486 -0.39 5.47 17.40
C THR A 486 -0.16 6.95 17.09
N ASP A 487 1.09 7.40 16.89
CA ASP A 487 1.42 8.85 17.04
C ASP A 487 2.60 9.36 16.18
N VAL A 488 2.71 8.96 14.89
CA VAL A 488 3.77 9.46 13.97
C VAL A 488 3.28 9.86 12.56
N GLY A 489 2.07 10.42 12.43
CA GLY A 489 1.72 11.29 11.28
C GLY A 489 1.37 10.64 9.92
N ASP A 490 0.91 9.40 9.93
CA ASP A 490 0.65 8.53 8.75
C ASP A 490 1.93 8.15 7.99
N GLU A 491 2.10 6.86 7.73
CA GLU A 491 3.41 6.20 7.85
C GLU A 491 4.30 6.26 6.59
N ALA A 492 4.22 7.36 5.83
CA ALA A 492 5.24 7.74 4.85
C ALA A 492 5.27 9.27 4.60
N PRO A 493 6.46 9.90 4.53
CA PRO A 493 6.61 11.34 4.31
C PRO A 493 6.54 11.73 2.82
N TRP A 494 5.59 11.17 2.07
CA TRP A 494 5.40 11.48 0.65
C TRP A 494 5.07 12.97 0.45
N PRO A 495 5.54 13.59 -0.65
CA PRO A 495 5.22 14.97 -0.95
C PRO A 495 3.71 15.15 -1.20
N ALA A 496 3.23 16.39 -1.02
CA ALA A 496 1.83 16.71 -1.31
C ALA A 496 1.54 16.50 -2.80
N THR A 497 0.75 15.48 -3.11
CA THR A 497 0.47 14.98 -4.46
C THR A 497 -0.95 15.34 -4.87
N ASN A 498 -1.16 15.75 -6.13
CA ASN A 498 -2.42 16.41 -6.50
C ASN A 498 -3.52 15.38 -6.81
N ALA A 499 -4.60 15.40 -6.03
CA ALA A 499 -5.79 14.56 -6.22
C ALA A 499 -5.50 13.06 -6.47
N PRO A 500 -4.86 12.36 -5.52
CA PRO A 500 -4.75 10.90 -5.59
C PRO A 500 -6.16 10.28 -5.47
N VAL A 501 -6.44 9.23 -6.27
CA VAL A 501 -7.77 8.57 -6.30
C VAL A 501 -7.70 7.05 -6.08
N VAL A 502 -6.54 6.45 -6.35
CA VAL A 502 -6.26 5.03 -6.16
C VAL A 502 -4.85 4.81 -5.63
N VAL A 503 -4.72 3.90 -4.66
CA VAL A 503 -3.45 3.30 -4.24
C VAL A 503 -3.52 1.77 -4.43
N ARG A 504 -2.35 1.16 -4.61
CA ARG A 504 -2.13 -0.27 -4.70
C ARG A 504 -0.96 -0.68 -3.81
N LEU A 505 -1.08 -1.82 -3.14
CA LEU A 505 -0.07 -2.38 -2.26
C LEU A 505 0.31 -3.80 -2.70
N ALA A 506 1.59 -4.12 -2.67
CA ALA A 506 2.07 -5.51 -2.66
C ALA A 506 3.10 -5.68 -1.53
N ALA A 507 3.11 -6.84 -0.89
CA ALA A 507 3.99 -7.15 0.23
C ALA A 507 4.64 -8.52 0.09
N SER A 508 5.90 -8.62 0.47
CA SER A 508 6.71 -9.84 0.42
C SER A 508 7.97 -9.68 1.26
N ASN A 509 8.34 -10.68 2.05
CA ASN A 509 9.66 -10.82 2.67
C ASN A 509 10.19 -9.52 3.36
N GLY A 510 9.42 -8.97 4.31
CA GLY A 510 9.75 -7.73 5.02
C GLY A 510 9.65 -6.41 4.21
N LEU A 511 9.18 -6.46 2.95
CA LEU A 511 8.97 -5.29 2.07
C LEU A 511 7.49 -5.05 1.74
N VAL A 512 7.10 -3.77 1.64
CA VAL A 512 5.84 -3.32 1.04
C VAL A 512 6.14 -2.30 -0.06
N THR A 513 5.72 -2.55 -1.29
CA THR A 513 5.63 -1.52 -2.33
C THR A 513 4.27 -0.86 -2.28
N ALA A 514 4.26 0.48 -2.20
CA ALA A 514 3.06 1.30 -2.39
C ALA A 514 3.14 2.07 -3.71
N VAL A 515 2.09 2.02 -4.52
CA VAL A 515 2.00 2.70 -5.83
C VAL A 515 0.66 3.44 -5.95
N TRP A 516 0.65 4.67 -6.43
CA TRP A 516 -0.58 5.47 -6.57
C TRP A 516 -0.57 6.39 -7.79
N GLY A 517 -1.77 6.64 -8.34
CA GLY A 517 -1.95 7.54 -9.48
C GLY A 517 -2.35 8.93 -9.01
N ALA A 518 -1.54 9.95 -9.29
CA ALA A 518 -1.77 11.33 -8.86
C ALA A 518 -1.03 12.37 -9.72
N GLY A 519 -1.38 13.64 -9.56
CA GLY A 519 -0.89 14.74 -10.39
C GLY A 519 0.48 15.31 -10.01
N VAL A 520 1.43 15.28 -10.95
CA VAL A 520 2.75 15.93 -10.92
C VAL A 520 2.79 16.97 -12.05
N ASP A 521 3.16 18.23 -11.78
CA ASP A 521 3.32 19.31 -12.78
C ASP A 521 2.23 19.38 -13.90
N ASP A 522 0.96 19.30 -13.49
CA ASP A 522 -0.27 19.28 -14.33
C ASP A 522 -0.48 18.00 -15.19
N VAL A 523 0.27 16.91 -14.97
CA VAL A 523 0.12 15.57 -15.61
C VAL A 523 -0.18 14.50 -14.55
N PHE A 524 -0.96 13.45 -14.87
CA PHE A 524 -1.20 12.32 -13.96
C PHE A 524 -0.14 11.22 -14.15
N ALA A 525 0.73 11.03 -13.16
CA ALA A 525 1.83 10.08 -13.19
C ALA A 525 1.60 8.86 -12.25
N VAL A 526 2.41 7.82 -12.45
CA VAL A 526 2.53 6.66 -11.55
C VAL A 526 3.63 6.96 -10.53
N GLN A 527 3.24 7.20 -9.29
CA GLN A 527 4.15 7.47 -8.17
C GLN A 527 4.28 6.22 -7.29
N GLY A 528 5.42 6.04 -6.62
CA GLY A 528 5.56 4.94 -5.67
C GLY A 528 6.81 4.96 -4.81
N GLN A 529 6.86 4.04 -3.85
CA GLN A 529 8.00 3.80 -2.96
C GLN A 529 7.95 2.38 -2.39
N VAL A 530 9.12 1.78 -2.14
CA VAL A 530 9.28 0.57 -1.33
C VAL A 530 9.62 0.94 0.11
N LEU A 531 8.96 0.26 1.04
CA LEU A 531 9.10 0.43 2.48
C LEU A 531 9.47 -0.93 3.11
N SER A 532 10.18 -0.93 4.24
CA SER A 532 10.44 -2.12 5.05
C SER A 532 9.79 -2.04 6.43
N TYR A 533 9.50 -3.20 7.05
CA TYR A 533 8.55 -3.31 8.18
C TYR A 533 8.88 -4.40 9.19
#